data_AF-A0A350V1T0-F1
#
_entry.id   AF-A0A350V1T0-F1
#
_cell.length_a   1.000
_cell.length_b   1.000
_cell.length_c   1.000
_cell.angle_alpha   90.00
_cell.angle_beta   90.00
_cell.angle_gamma   90.00
#
_symmetry.space_group_name_H-M   'P 1'
#
loop_
_entity.id
_entity.type
_entity.pdbx_description
1 polymer ?
#
loop_
_entity_poly.entity_id
_entity_poly.type
_entity_poly.pdbx_seq_one_letter_code
_entity_poly.pdbx_strand_id
1 'polypeptide(L)' 'MISKPQKNKLINAALKVLKNSHSPHSGFKVGSALLSSKGKIYSGTNVEFDAFT' A
#
# COMPACT_ATOMS: atom_id res chain seq x y z
N MET A 1 13.50 -12.03 10.23
CA MET A 1 12.11 -12.21 9.73
C MET A 1 11.15 -11.44 10.63
N ILE A 2 10.04 -10.93 10.09
CA ILE A 2 9.01 -10.23 10.89
C ILE A 2 8.15 -11.22 11.68
N SER A 3 7.65 -10.81 12.85
CA SER A 3 6.72 -11.63 13.65
C SER A 3 5.32 -11.71 13.01
N LYS A 4 4.54 -12.73 13.39
CA LYS A 4 3.14 -12.89 12.93
C LYS A 4 2.27 -11.66 13.24
N PRO A 5 2.33 -11.03 14.43
CA PRO A 5 1.60 -9.78 14.70
C PRO A 5 2.04 -8.61 13.81
N GLN A 6 3.34 -8.48 13.54
CA GLN A 6 3.85 -7.43 12.64
C GLN A 6 3.36 -7.64 11.20
N LYS A 7 3.34 -8.90 10.72
CA LYS A 7 2.78 -9.25 9.42
C LYS A 7 1.30 -8.83 9.31
N ASN A 8 0.49 -9.12 10.32
CA ASN A 8 -0.91 -8.72 10.35
C ASN A 8 -1.08 -7.19 10.33
N LYS A 9 -0.26 -6.45 11.08
CA LYS A 9 -0.27 -4.97 11.04
C LYS A 9 0.04 -4.43 9.65
N LEU A 10 1.02 -5.02 8.96
CA LEU A 10 1.38 -4.62 7.59
C LEU A 10 0.26 -4.92 6.59
N ILE A 11 -0.34 -6.11 6.66
CA ILE A 11 -1.48 -6.50 5.81
C ILE A 11 -2.65 -5.52 6.03
N ASN A 12 -3.00 -5.24 7.28
CA ASN A 12 -4.08 -4.31 7.60
C ASN A 12 -3.80 -2.88 7.12
N ALA A 13 -2.55 -2.42 7.22
CA ALA A 13 -2.15 -1.11 6.72
C ALA A 13 -2.27 -1.03 5.19
N ALA A 14 -1.82 -2.06 4.46
CA ALA A 14 -1.95 -2.16 3.01
C ALA A 14 -3.42 -2.19 2.56
N LEU A 15 -4.26 -2.99 3.22
CA LEU A 15 -5.70 -3.07 2.94
C LEU A 15 -6.42 -1.73 3.22
N LYS A 16 -5.97 -0.98 4.22
CA LYS A 16 -6.54 0.34 4.54
C LYS A 16 -6.31 1.34 3.41
N VAL A 17 -5.08 1.41 2.88
CA VAL A 17 -4.74 2.37 1.80
C VAL A 17 -5.19 1.91 0.42
N LEU A 18 -5.42 0.62 0.19
CA LEU A 18 -5.97 0.08 -1.07
C LEU A 18 -7.29 0.76 -1.48
N LYS A 19 -8.10 1.18 -0.50
CA LYS A 19 -9.36 1.92 -0.73
C LYS A 19 -9.15 3.27 -1.43
N ASN A 20 -7.96 3.84 -1.32
CA ASN A 20 -7.59 5.13 -1.88
C ASN A 20 -6.89 5.00 -3.25
N SER A 21 -6.77 3.78 -3.80
CA SER A 21 -6.17 3.54 -5.11
C SER A 21 -6.82 4.39 -6.19
N HIS A 22 -6.02 5.19 -6.88
CA HIS A 22 -6.45 5.88 -8.09
C HIS A 22 -5.95 5.10 -9.29
N SER A 23 -6.79 4.22 -9.81
CA SER A 23 -6.42 3.28 -10.87
C SER A 23 -7.50 3.23 -11.98
N PRO A 24 -7.77 4.36 -12.66
CA PRO A 24 -8.82 4.45 -13.67
C PRO A 24 -8.54 3.66 -14.94
N HIS A 25 -7.27 3.39 -15.30
CA HIS A 25 -6.91 2.71 -16.55
C HIS A 25 -7.00 1.20 -16.39
N SER A 26 -6.40 0.64 -15.34
CA SER A 26 -6.38 -0.82 -15.14
C SER A 26 -7.58 -1.34 -14.33
N GLY A 27 -8.18 -0.51 -13.48
CA GLY A 27 -9.12 -0.96 -12.45
C GLY A 27 -8.47 -1.82 -11.35
N PHE A 28 -7.16 -2.05 -11.39
CA PHE A 28 -6.45 -2.95 -10.49
C PHE A 28 -5.90 -2.19 -9.28
N LYS A 29 -6.58 -2.35 -8.13
CA LYS A 29 -6.25 -1.65 -6.89
C LYS A 29 -5.14 -2.34 -6.11
N VAL A 30 -4.07 -1.61 -5.79
CA VAL A 30 -2.90 -2.12 -5.05
C VAL A 30 -2.69 -1.30 -3.78
N GLY A 31 -2.55 -1.97 -2.65
CA GLY A 31 -2.11 -1.38 -1.40
C GLY A 31 -0.78 -1.99 -0.96
N SER A 32 0.13 -1.18 -0.44
CA SER A 32 1.43 -1.60 0.07
C SER A 32 1.70 -1.04 1.47
N ALA A 33 2.50 -1.76 2.24
CA ALA A 33 2.98 -1.32 3.54
C ALA A 33 4.40 -1.80 3.79
N LEU A 34 5.26 -0.90 4.28
CA LEU A 34 6.67 -1.12 4.56
C LEU A 34 6.95 -0.83 6.03
N LEU A 35 7.68 -1.74 6.69
CA LEU A 35 8.18 -1.53 8.05
C LEU A 35 9.61 -1.00 7.98
N SER A 36 9.83 0.23 8.47
CA SER A 36 11.18 0.79 8.59
C SER A 36 11.97 0.16 9.75
N SER A 37 13.29 0.30 9.72
CA SER A 37 14.18 -0.14 10.82
C SER A 37 13.87 0.52 12.16
N LYS A 38 13.27 1.72 12.15
CA LYS A 38 12.82 2.45 13.36
C LYS A 38 11.42 2.01 13.84
N GLY A 39 10.83 0.96 13.27
CA GLY A 39 9.52 0.43 13.66
C GLY A 39 8.31 1.19 13.11
N LYS A 40 8.52 2.28 12.36
CA LYS A 40 7.44 3.03 11.72
C LYS A 40 6.96 2.31 10.45
N ILE A 41 5.64 2.22 10.28
CA ILE A 41 4.99 1.71 9.07
C ILE A 41 4.72 2.86 8.12
N TYR A 42 5.12 2.70 6.86
CA TYR A 42 4.74 3.55 5.74
C TYR A 42 3.83 2.76 4.83
N SER A 43 2.76 3.35 4.33
CA SER A 43 1.80 2.67 3.46
C SER A 43 1.45 3.54 2.26
N GLY A 44 1.19 2.91 1.13
CA GLY A 44 0.89 3.59 -0.13
C GLY A 44 -0.02 2.76 -1.02
N THR A 45 -0.48 3.39 -2.09
CA THR A 45 -1.34 2.76 -3.10
C THR A 45 -0.89 3.21 -4.48
N ASN A 46 -1.25 2.48 -5.52
CA ASN A 46 -0.98 2.92 -6.88
C ASN A 46 -1.83 4.15 -7.24
N VAL A 47 -1.20 5.06 -7.98
CA VAL A 47 -1.81 6.24 -8.59
C VAL A 47 -1.38 6.20 -10.04
N GLU A 48 -2.31 5.84 -10.91
CA GLU A 48 -2.08 5.88 -12.34
C GLU A 48 -2.28 7.31 -12.85
N PHE A 49 -1.62 7.64 -13.95
CA PHE A 49 -1.72 8.96 -14.55
C PHE A 49 -1.56 8.82 -16.07
N ASP A 50 -2.19 9.74 -16.80
CA ASP A 50 -1.96 9.90 -18.23
C ASP A 50 -0.69 10.70 -18.46
N ALA A 51 0.28 10.11 -19.14
CA ALA A 51 1.57 10.73 -19.40
C ALA A 51 1.59 11.65 -20.64
N PHE A 52 0.43 11.99 -21.22
CA PHE A 52 0.35 12.76 -22.46
C PHE A 52 -0.61 13.96 -22.33
N THR A 53 -0.05 15.16 -22.46
CA THR A 53 -0.71 16.39 -22.93
C THR A 53 0.20 17.01 -23.99
#